data_AF-A0A3A0BKV4-F1
#
_entry.id   AF-A0A3A0BKV4-F1
#
_cell.length_a   1.000
_cell.length_b   1.000
_cell.length_c   1.000
_cell.angle_alpha   90.00
_cell.angle_beta   90.00
_cell.angle_gamma   90.00
#
_symmetry.space_group_name_H-M   'P 1'
#
loop_
_entity.id
_entity.type
_entity.pdbx_description
1 polymer ?
#
loop_
_entity_poly.entity_id
_entity_poly.type
_entity_poly.pdbx_seq_one_letter_code
_entity_poly.pdbx_strand_id
1 'polypeptide(L)'
;MNFLKRLANLFGGRPGGGSGRLLTIYVLSRRCNEPIMGTVDLFNEVSQSEDSAYSYYTRKVLHTSGERRCFDQVEVELWFNQNKE
;
A
#
# COMPACT_ATOMS: atom_id res chain seq x y z
N MET A 1 -8.73 -30.83 6.94
CA MET A 1 -8.58 -29.98 5.73
C MET A 1 -9.36 -28.66 5.86
N ASN A 2 -9.17 -27.91 6.95
CA ASN A 2 -9.89 -26.65 7.16
C ASN A 2 -8.98 -25.49 7.62
N PHE A 3 -7.76 -25.81 8.05
CA PHE A 3 -6.79 -24.83 8.52
C PHE A 3 -6.14 -24.06 7.37
N LEU A 4 -5.72 -24.77 6.32
CA LEU A 4 -5.13 -24.17 5.11
C LEU A 4 -6.14 -23.28 4.35
N LYS A 5 -7.42 -23.65 4.31
CA LYS A 5 -8.49 -22.82 3.71
C LYS A 5 -8.74 -21.53 4.49
N ARG A 6 -8.66 -21.57 5.83
CA ARG A 6 -8.79 -20.37 6.67
C ARG A 6 -7.61 -19.42 6.51
N LEU A 7 -6.40 -19.97 6.36
CA LEU A 7 -5.20 -19.16 6.09
C LEU A 7 -5.29 -18.52 4.69
N ALA A 8 -5.70 -19.28 3.68
CA ALA A 8 -5.88 -18.77 2.32
C ALA A 8 -6.96 -17.67 2.23
N ASN A 9 -8.04 -17.77 3.01
CA ASN A 9 -9.06 -16.71 3.07
C ASN A 9 -8.60 -15.45 3.81
N LEU A 10 -7.57 -15.54 4.66
CA LEU A 10 -6.98 -14.39 5.35
C LEU A 10 -6.03 -13.60 4.44
N PHE A 11 -5.30 -14.29 3.55
CA PHE A 11 -4.48 -13.68 2.50
C PHE A 11 -5.28 -13.35 1.22
N GLY A 12 -6.44 -13.98 1.04
CA GLY A 12 -7.40 -13.71 -0.03
C GLY A 12 -8.38 -12.59 0.30
N GLY A 13 -7.93 -11.59 1.08
CA GLY A 13 -8.69 -10.37 1.32
C GLY A 13 -8.94 -9.66 -0.01
N ARG A 14 -10.09 -9.94 -0.61
CA ARG A 14 -10.64 -9.16 -1.71
C ARG A 14 -10.72 -7.71 -1.22
N PRO A 15 -9.99 -6.75 -1.82
CA PRO A 15 -10.17 -5.35 -1.43
C PRO A 15 -11.64 -5.04 -1.67
N GLY A 16 -12.30 -4.59 -0.61
CA GLY A 16 -13.73 -4.37 -0.60
C GLY A 16 -14.16 -3.51 -1.78
N GLY A 17 -15.08 -4.03 -2.58
CA GLY A 17 -15.88 -3.22 -3.48
C GLY A 17 -16.65 -2.21 -2.65
N GLY A 18 -16.22 -0.96 -2.68
CA GLY A 18 -16.80 0.15 -1.94
C GLY A 18 -16.03 1.45 -2.20
N SER A 19 -16.32 2.10 -3.33
CA SER A 19 -15.81 3.41 -3.78
C SER A 19 -14.28 3.54 -3.79
N GLY A 20 -13.65 3.06 -4.88
CA GLY A 20 -12.20 2.95 -5.11
C GLY A 20 -11.44 4.28 -5.27
N ARG A 21 -11.59 5.17 -4.29
CA ARG A 21 -10.80 6.41 -4.20
C ARG A 21 -9.58 6.26 -3.30
N LEU A 22 -9.69 5.50 -2.21
CA LEU A 22 -8.62 5.35 -1.23
C LEU A 22 -8.04 3.94 -1.28
N LEU A 23 -6.74 3.84 -1.52
CA LEU A 23 -5.96 2.61 -1.45
C LEU A 23 -5.20 2.57 -0.13
N THR A 24 -5.57 1.65 0.77
CA THR A 24 -4.81 1.44 2.01
C THR A 24 -3.63 0.52 1.76
N ILE A 25 -2.44 0.99 2.11
CA ILE A 25 -1.20 0.23 2.03
C ILE A 25 -0.67 -0.07 3.43
N TYR A 26 -0.08 -1.25 3.58
CA TYR A 26 0.57 -1.69 4.81
C TYR A 26 2.02 -2.00 4.48
N VAL A 27 2.94 -1.37 5.19
CA VAL A 27 4.38 -1.58 5.02
C VAL A 27 5.04 -1.88 6.34
N LEU A 28 6.17 -2.57 6.27
CA LEU A 28 6.98 -2.90 7.43
C LEU A 28 8.31 -2.15 7.34
N SER A 29 8.65 -1.34 8.34
CA SER A 29 9.99 -0.74 8.42
C SER A 29 11.03 -1.85 8.54
N ARG A 30 12.06 -1.82 7.68
CA ARG A 30 13.16 -2.80 7.72
C ARG A 30 14.09 -2.60 8.93
N ARG A 31 14.04 -1.42 9.57
CA ARG A 31 14.89 -1.09 10.72
C ARG A 31 14.30 -1.61 12.02
N CYS A 32 13.03 -1.33 12.28
CA CYS A 32 12.39 -1.69 13.55
C CYS A 32 11.32 -2.78 13.42
N ASN A 33 10.93 -3.21 12.22
CA ASN A 33 9.80 -4.11 12.01
C ASN A 33 8.49 -3.54 12.59
N GLU A 34 8.32 -2.22 12.48
CA GLU A 34 7.06 -1.57 12.83
C GLU A 34 6.11 -1.61 11.63
N PRO A 35 4.88 -2.15 11.79
CA PRO A 35 3.87 -2.09 10.74
C PRO A 35 3.31 -0.67 10.68
N ILE A 36 3.35 -0.08 9.49
CA ILE A 36 2.86 1.27 9.22
C ILE A 36 1.74 1.17 8.21
N MET A 37 0.62 1.83 8.49
CA MET A 37 -0.50 1.97 7.57
C MET A 37 -0.42 3.34 6.90
N GLY A 38 -0.58 3.34 5.58
CA GLY A 38 -0.78 4.55 4.79
C GLY A 38 -2.04 4.42 3.95
N THR A 39 -2.56 5.54 3.47
CA THR A 39 -3.67 5.55 2.53
C THR A 39 -3.31 6.45 1.37
N VAL A 40 -3.49 6.00 0.13
CA VAL A 40 -3.27 6.78 -1.09
C VAL A 40 -4.61 7.19 -1.66
N ASP A 41 -4.83 8.48 -1.92
CA ASP A 41 -5.98 8.96 -2.68
C ASP A 41 -5.71 8.83 -4.18
N LEU A 42 -6.29 7.81 -4.81
CA LEU A 42 -6.16 7.50 -6.24
C LEU A 42 -6.67 8.61 -7.17
N PHE A 43 -7.34 9.63 -6.66
CA PHE A 43 -7.84 10.76 -7.46
C PHE A 43 -6.99 12.02 -7.32
N ASN A 44 -6.22 12.15 -6.24
CA ASN A 44 -5.47 13.38 -5.94
C ASN A 44 -3.97 13.16 -5.75
N GLU A 45 -3.52 11.95 -5.42
CA GLU A 45 -2.11 11.64 -5.11
C GLU A 45 -1.37 10.92 -6.24
N VAL A 46 -2.06 10.53 -7.32
CA VAL A 46 -1.43 9.86 -8.48
C VAL A 46 -1.10 10.85 -9.58
N SER A 47 0.06 10.66 -10.20
CA SER A 47 0.52 11.39 -11.38
C SER A 47 0.45 10.49 -12.62
N GLN A 48 0.38 11.08 -13.81
CA GLN A 48 0.55 10.31 -15.05
C GLN A 48 1.99 9.79 -15.11
N SER A 49 2.13 8.53 -15.52
CA SER A 49 3.43 7.89 -15.72
C SER A 49 3.94 8.18 -17.12
N GLU A 50 5.26 8.41 -17.25
CA GLU A 50 5.95 8.51 -18.55
C GLU A 50 6.33 7.14 -19.12
N ASP A 51 6.31 6.09 -18.28
CA ASP A 51 6.63 4.73 -18.69
C ASP A 51 5.44 4.11 -19.45
N SER A 52 5.72 3.58 -20.65
CA SER A 52 4.73 2.88 -21.48
C SER A 52 4.08 1.66 -20.80
N ALA A 53 4.72 1.06 -19.78
CA ALA A 53 4.20 -0.10 -19.08
C ALA A 53 3.08 0.24 -18.07
N TYR A 54 3.03 1.48 -17.57
CA TYR A 54 2.12 1.89 -16.49
C TYR A 54 1.48 3.23 -16.81
N SER A 55 0.22 3.42 -16.43
CA SER A 55 -0.51 4.67 -16.75
C SER A 55 -0.39 5.72 -15.66
N TYR A 56 -0.25 5.29 -14.41
CA TYR A 56 -0.12 6.20 -13.27
C TYR A 56 0.98 5.77 -12.32
N TYR A 57 1.51 6.73 -11.57
CA TYR A 57 2.56 6.54 -10.58
C TYR A 57 2.29 7.40 -9.34
N THR A 58 2.68 6.91 -8.17
CA THR A 58 2.73 7.72 -6.94
C THR A 58 3.89 7.28 -6.05
N ARG A 59 4.38 8.24 -5.27
CA ARG A 59 5.44 8.06 -4.28
C ARG A 59 4.92 8.55 -2.93
N LYS A 60 4.99 7.70 -1.92
CA LYS A 60 4.58 8.04 -0.56
C LYS A 60 5.65 7.69 0.44
N VAL A 61 5.97 8.64 1.32
CA VAL A 61 6.90 8.43 2.44
C VAL A 61 6.08 8.31 3.71
N LEU A 62 6.22 7.16 4.38
CA LEU A 62 5.56 6.87 5.65
C LEU A 62 6.59 6.90 6.77
N HIS A 63 6.22 7.54 7.88
CA HIS A 63 7.06 7.62 9.07
C HIS A 63 6.63 6.60 10.12
N THR A 64 7.60 6.02 10.81
CA THR A 64 7.33 5.23 12.02
C THR A 64 6.83 6.14 13.15
N SER A 65 6.08 5.57 14.09
CA SER A 65 5.49 6.31 15.23
C SER A 65 6.51 6.84 16.23
N GLY A 66 7.70 6.25 16.30
CA GLY A 66 8.70 6.58 17.31
C GLY A 66 8.57 5.81 18.63
N GLU A 67 7.57 4.93 18.79
CA GLU A 67 7.27 4.21 20.04
C GLU A 67 8.48 3.46 20.61
N ARG A 68 9.29 2.84 19.73
CA ARG A 68 10.54 2.14 20.12
C ARG A 68 11.81 2.96 19.87
N ARG A 69 11.70 4.29 19.91
CA ARG A 69 12.78 5.23 19.54
C ARG A 69 13.28 5.01 18.11
N CYS A 70 12.39 4.53 17.24
CA CYS A 70 12.65 4.31 15.83
C CYS A 70 11.99 5.44 15.03
N PHE A 71 12.80 6.34 14.47
CA PHE A 71 12.37 7.45 13.62
C PHE A 71 12.87 7.19 12.20
N ASP A 72 12.21 6.25 11.55
CA ASP A 72 12.57 5.76 10.22
C ASP A 72 11.58 6.25 9.17
N GLN A 73 12.00 6.24 7.91
CA GLN A 73 11.18 6.58 6.76
C GLN A 73 11.09 5.37 5.83
N VAL A 74 9.86 4.98 5.50
CA VAL A 74 9.59 3.94 4.52
C VAL A 74 8.99 4.60 3.29
N GLU A 75 9.77 4.60 2.23
CA GLU A 75 9.33 5.09 0.92
C GLU A 75 8.70 3.95 0.13
N VAL A 76 7.54 4.26 -0.45
CA VAL A 76 6.75 3.33 -1.24
C VAL A 76 6.46 3.98 -2.58
N GLU A 77 6.82 3.25 -3.63
CA GLU A 77 6.51 3.59 -5.00
C GLU A 77 5.47 2.62 -5.53
N LEU A 78 4.38 3.14 -6.09
CA LEU A 78 3.31 2.34 -6.66
C LEU A 78 3.08 2.78 -8.11
N TRP A 79 2.98 1.80 -8.98
CA TRP A 79 2.60 1.98 -10.38
C TRP A 79 1.26 1.34 -10.61
N PHE A 80 0.40 2.01 -11.39
CA PHE A 80 -0.94 1.55 -11.66
C PHE A 80 -1.22 1.45 -13.16
N ASN A 81 -2.13 0.55 -13.50
CA ASN A 81 -2.69 0.47 -14.84
C ASN A 81 -3.72 1.59 -15.10
N GLN A 82 -4.36 1.60 -16.28
CA GLN A 82 -5.38 2.60 -16.65
C GLN A 82 -6.58 2.66 -15.69
N ASN A 83 -6.88 1.57 -14.99
CA ASN A 83 -7.98 1.45 -14.04
C ASN A 83 -7.58 1.81 -12.60
N LYS A 84 -6.32 2.22 -12.36
CA LYS A 84 -5.76 2.52 -11.03
C LYS A 84 -5.73 1.30 -10.09
N GLU A 85 -5.49 0.12 -10.66
CA GLU A 85 -5.26 -1.14 -9.95
C GLU A 85 -3.77 -1.43 -9.75
#